data_AF-A0A4Z2HPL6-F1
#
_entry.id   AF-A0A4Z2HPL6-F1
#
_cell.length_a   1.000
_cell.length_b   1.000
_cell.length_c   1.000
_cell.angle_alpha   90.00
_cell.angle_beta   90.00
_cell.angle_gamma   90.00
#
_symmetry.space_group_name_H-M   'P 1'
#
loop_
_entity.id
_entity.type
_entity.pdbx_description
1 polymer ?
#
loop_
_entity_poly.entity_id
_entity_poly.type
_entity_poly.pdbx_seq_one_letter_code
_entity_poly.pdbx_strand_id
1 'polypeptide(L)'
;MTADDSGQYMCFATSSAGNASTLGKVTVQMPPRFLNKMKNAIFVAGEDAQFSCVIQSAPSPKIRWFKDCRLLTDQEKYHTCSEPRSGALVLVIKSLTERDLGHYEFTEQETRLPKKTIIM
;
A
#
# COMPACT_ATOMS: atom_id res chain seq x y z
N MET A 1 -16.91 6.80 6.29
CA MET A 1 -16.63 6.66 4.85
C MET A 1 -15.38 5.80 4.73
N THR A 2 -15.49 4.62 4.13
CA THR A 2 -14.37 3.68 3.92
C THR A 2 -13.82 3.84 2.50
N ALA A 3 -12.70 3.19 2.16
CA ALA A 3 -12.20 3.18 0.79
C ALA A 3 -13.24 2.65 -0.23
N ASP A 4 -14.18 1.82 0.24
CA ASP A 4 -15.26 1.22 -0.52
C ASP A 4 -16.33 2.24 -0.97
N ASP A 5 -16.43 3.39 -0.31
CA ASP A 5 -17.31 4.50 -0.74
C ASP A 5 -16.76 5.23 -1.98
N SER A 6 -15.62 4.79 -2.54
CA SER A 6 -15.13 5.28 -3.82
C SER A 6 -15.87 4.59 -4.96
N GLY A 7 -16.49 5.36 -5.84
CA GLY A 7 -17.28 4.78 -6.92
C GLY A 7 -17.86 5.82 -7.86
N GLN A 8 -18.53 5.32 -8.90
CA GLN A 8 -19.41 6.15 -9.72
C GLN A 8 -20.83 6.04 -9.17
N TYR A 9 -21.40 7.18 -8.83
CA TYR A 9 -22.76 7.30 -8.35
C TYR A 9 -23.60 7.93 -9.44
N MET A 10 -24.71 7.27 -9.78
CA MET A 10 -25.66 7.76 -10.77
C MET A 10 -26.83 8.44 -10.09
N CYS A 11 -27.12 9.68 -10.47
CA CYS A 11 -28.39 10.31 -10.18
C CYS A 11 -29.31 10.09 -11.38
N PHE A 12 -30.50 9.55 -11.13
CA PHE A 12 -31.51 9.27 -12.15
C PHE A 12 -32.80 10.00 -11.78
N ALA A 13 -33.30 10.84 -12.67
CA ALA A 13 -34.54 11.58 -12.52
C ALA A 13 -35.57 11.09 -13.55
N THR A 14 -36.81 10.91 -13.13
CA THR A 14 -37.91 10.45 -14.00
C THR A 14 -39.15 11.30 -13.76
N SER A 15 -39.83 11.66 -14.85
CA SER A 15 -41.10 12.37 -14.86
C SER A 15 -42.04 11.75 -15.89
N SER A 16 -43.31 12.17 -15.93
CA SER A 16 -44.27 11.74 -16.96
C SER A 16 -43.86 12.10 -18.39
N ALA A 17 -42.96 13.09 -18.56
CA ALA A 17 -42.46 13.52 -19.86
C ALA A 17 -41.14 12.84 -20.29
N GLY A 18 -40.50 12.05 -19.42
CA GLY A 18 -39.25 11.37 -19.75
C GLY A 18 -38.28 11.23 -18.56
N ASN A 19 -37.05 10.86 -18.86
CA ASN A 19 -35.98 10.59 -17.89
C ASN A 19 -34.68 11.35 -18.21
N ALA A 20 -33.90 11.63 -17.18
CA ALA A 20 -32.59 12.24 -17.26
C ALA A 20 -31.65 11.57 -16.25
N SER A 21 -30.37 11.44 -16.57
CA SER A 21 -29.40 10.89 -15.64
C SER A 21 -28.05 11.59 -15.73
N THR A 22 -27.29 11.54 -14.63
CA THR A 22 -25.93 12.07 -14.55
C THR A 22 -25.06 11.18 -13.66
N LEU A 23 -23.75 11.17 -13.93
CA LEU A 23 -22.76 10.39 -13.20
C LEU A 23 -21.83 11.31 -12.41
N GLY A 24 -21.69 11.06 -11.11
CA GLY A 24 -20.68 11.65 -10.24
C GLY A 24 -19.63 10.62 -9.85
N LYS A 25 -18.34 10.95 -9.93
CA LYS A 25 -17.26 10.09 -9.43
C LYS A 25 -16.82 10.57 -8.05
N VAL A 26 -16.95 9.70 -7.05
CA VAL A 26 -16.43 9.93 -5.70
C VAL A 26 -15.13 9.15 -5.56
N THR A 27 -14.11 9.79 -5.01
CA THR A 27 -12.80 9.16 -4.71
C THR A 27 -12.46 9.44 -3.27
N VAL A 28 -12.41 8.41 -2.43
CA VAL A 28 -11.98 8.51 -1.05
C VAL A 28 -10.46 8.44 -1.01
N GLN A 29 -9.85 9.47 -0.44
CA GLN A 29 -8.43 9.49 -0.16
C GLN A 29 -8.23 9.35 1.34
N MET A 30 -7.35 8.42 1.72
CA MET A 30 -7.02 8.17 3.11
C MET A 30 -5.52 8.13 3.27
N PRO A 31 -4.95 8.95 4.17
CA PRO A 31 -3.52 8.92 4.42
C PRO A 31 -3.09 7.54 4.91
N PRO A 32 -1.87 7.09 4.56
CA PRO A 32 -1.37 5.80 5.01
C PRO A 32 -1.26 5.77 6.53
N ARG A 33 -1.89 4.76 7.14
CA ARG A 33 -1.81 4.48 8.57
C ARG A 33 -1.40 3.04 8.82
N PHE A 34 -0.52 2.83 9.78
CA PHE A 34 -0.15 1.48 10.22
C PHE A 34 -1.26 0.90 11.08
N LEU A 35 -1.88 -0.19 10.61
CA LEU A 35 -2.74 -1.03 11.46
C LEU A 35 -1.90 -1.98 12.29
N ASN A 36 -0.80 -2.48 11.71
CA ASN A 36 0.20 -3.26 12.41
C ASN A 36 1.59 -2.80 11.98
N LYS A 37 2.45 -2.52 12.95
CA LYS A 37 3.84 -2.11 12.71
C LYS A 37 4.73 -3.35 12.66
N MET A 38 5.75 -3.28 11.81
CA MET A 38 6.83 -4.25 11.85
C MET A 38 7.48 -4.20 13.24
N LYS A 39 7.72 -5.38 13.81
CA LYS A 39 8.42 -5.50 15.09
C LYS A 39 9.86 -5.93 14.82
N ASN A 40 10.77 -5.46 15.67
CA ASN A 40 12.11 -6.01 15.71
C ASN A 40 12.01 -7.51 16.03
N ALA A 41 12.79 -8.31 15.32
CA ALA A 41 12.86 -9.74 15.53
C ALA A 41 14.32 -10.15 15.61
N ILE A 42 14.60 -11.10 16.50
CA ILE A 42 15.91 -11.73 16.66
C ILE A 42 15.80 -13.09 15.99
N PHE A 43 16.75 -13.38 15.12
CA PHE A 43 16.75 -14.60 14.33
C PHE A 43 18.05 -15.36 14.51
N VAL A 44 17.99 -16.66 14.21
CA VAL A 44 19.16 -17.54 14.22
C VAL A 44 19.87 -17.45 12.87
N ALA A 45 21.19 -17.37 12.88
CA ALA A 45 21.99 -17.34 11.66
C ALA A 45 21.74 -18.61 10.82
N GLY A 46 21.61 -18.44 9.51
CA GLY A 46 21.29 -19.52 8.56
C GLY A 46 19.79 -19.76 8.34
N GLU A 47 18.91 -19.26 9.20
CA GLU A 47 17.45 -19.36 9.01
C GLU A 47 16.88 -18.18 8.21
N ASP A 48 15.64 -18.34 7.73
CA ASP A 48 14.92 -17.30 7.02
C ASP A 48 14.25 -16.34 8.01
N ALA A 49 14.37 -15.04 7.77
CA ALA A 49 13.63 -14.01 8.50
C ALA A 49 12.39 -13.57 7.73
N GLN A 50 11.30 -13.37 8.44
CA GLN A 50 10.09 -12.76 7.89
C GLN A 50 9.68 -11.55 8.71
N PHE A 51 9.50 -10.43 8.01
CA PHE A 51 8.90 -9.22 8.54
C PHE A 51 7.55 -8.97 7.89
N SER A 52 6.56 -8.59 8.69
CA SER A 52 5.23 -8.24 8.19
C SER A 52 4.72 -6.96 8.84
N CYS A 53 3.98 -6.18 8.06
CA CYS A 53 3.22 -5.04 8.55
C CYS A 53 1.93 -4.90 7.73
N VAL A 54 0.98 -4.12 8.26
CA VAL A 54 -0.29 -3.85 7.59
C VAL A 54 -0.52 -2.35 7.54
N ILE A 55 -0.70 -1.83 6.34
CA ILE A 55 -0.94 -0.41 6.09
C ILE A 55 -2.32 -0.24 5.49
N GLN A 56 -3.11 0.64 6.08
CA GLN A 56 -4.33 1.09 5.47
C GLN A 56 -4.08 2.41 4.76
N SER A 57 -4.32 2.46 3.45
CA SER A 57 -4.33 3.70 2.67
C SER A 57 -5.37 3.60 1.55
N ALA A 58 -5.80 4.76 1.06
CA ALA A 58 -6.60 4.85 -0.15
C ALA A 58 -6.03 5.99 -1.01
N PRO A 59 -5.53 5.72 -2.23
CA PRO A 59 -5.46 4.42 -2.90
C PRO A 59 -4.46 3.43 -2.25
N SER A 60 -4.52 2.15 -2.64
CA SER A 60 -3.55 1.14 -2.21
C SER A 60 -2.13 1.55 -2.64
N PRO A 61 -1.14 1.53 -1.73
CA PRO A 61 0.17 2.08 -2.03
C PRO A 61 0.98 1.05 -2.80
N LYS A 62 1.75 1.52 -3.78
CA LYS A 62 2.86 0.72 -4.32
C LYS A 62 4.06 1.00 -3.44
N ILE A 63 4.69 -0.02 -2.86
CA ILE A 63 5.81 0.18 -1.95
C ILE A 63 7.10 -0.42 -2.48
N ARG A 64 8.22 0.12 -2.02
CA ARG A 64 9.56 -0.41 -2.26
C ARG A 64 10.28 -0.59 -0.93
N TRP A 65 11.03 -1.69 -0.82
CA TRP A 65 11.79 -2.01 0.38
C TRP A 65 13.24 -1.55 0.27
N PHE A 66 13.79 -1.10 1.38
CA PHE A 66 15.15 -0.61 1.50
C PHE A 66 15.82 -1.24 2.73
N LYS A 67 17.12 -1.50 2.60
CA LYS A 67 18.02 -1.85 3.71
C LYS A 67 19.10 -0.80 3.78
N ASP A 68 19.29 -0.18 4.94
CA ASP A 68 20.31 0.85 5.17
C ASP A 68 20.29 1.94 4.07
N CYS A 69 19.08 2.46 3.78
CA CYS A 69 18.80 3.43 2.72
C CYS A 69 19.04 2.95 1.27
N ARG A 70 19.31 1.66 1.03
CA ARG A 70 19.52 1.09 -0.31
C ARG A 70 18.34 0.23 -0.74
N LEU A 71 17.86 0.43 -1.96
CA LEU A 71 16.77 -0.34 -2.53
C LEU A 71 17.13 -1.84 -2.55
N LEU A 72 16.23 -2.67 -2.02
CA LEU A 72 16.37 -4.13 -2.12
C LEU A 72 16.04 -4.58 -3.55
N THR A 73 17.03 -5.10 -4.26
CA THR A 73 16.88 -5.55 -5.65
C THR A 73 17.15 -7.04 -5.84
N ASP A 74 17.89 -7.68 -4.93
CA ASP A 74 18.24 -9.09 -5.01
C ASP A 74 17.03 -9.99 -4.70
N GLN A 75 16.42 -10.54 -5.75
CA GLN A 75 15.23 -11.38 -5.64
C GLN A 75 15.52 -12.80 -5.13
N GLU A 76 16.78 -13.25 -5.13
CA GLU A 76 17.13 -14.57 -4.58
C GLU A 76 17.22 -14.50 -3.06
N LYS A 77 17.83 -13.43 -2.54
CA LYS A 77 17.96 -13.17 -1.10
C LYS A 77 16.70 -12.58 -0.47
N TYR A 78 16.07 -11.61 -1.14
CA TYR A 78 14.94 -10.84 -0.62
C TYR A 78 13.68 -11.14 -1.43
N HIS A 79 12.65 -11.69 -0.78
CA HIS A 79 11.35 -11.88 -1.39
C HIS A 79 10.36 -10.90 -0.75
N THR A 80 9.66 -10.14 -1.59
CA THR A 80 8.68 -9.14 -1.13
C THR A 80 7.30 -9.49 -1.65
N CYS A 81 6.29 -9.38 -0.80
CA CYS A 81 4.89 -9.59 -1.17
C CYS A 81 4.05 -8.42 -0.64
N SER A 82 3.13 -7.92 -1.47
CA SER A 82 2.20 -6.85 -1.09
C SER A 82 0.79 -7.22 -1.55
N GLU A 83 -0.18 -7.12 -0.64
CA GLU A 83 -1.58 -7.43 -0.92
C GLU A 83 -2.42 -6.13 -0.90
N PRO A 84 -2.85 -5.60 -2.06
CA PRO A 84 -3.53 -4.30 -2.13
C PRO A 84 -4.86 -4.21 -1.39
N ARG A 85 -5.54 -5.36 -1.19
CA ARG A 85 -6.86 -5.43 -0.54
C ARG A 85 -6.77 -5.35 0.98
N SER A 86 -5.89 -6.14 1.59
CA SER A 86 -5.69 -6.14 3.04
C SER A 86 -4.71 -5.05 3.49
N GLY A 87 -3.87 -4.56 2.58
CA GLY A 87 -2.75 -3.68 2.91
C GLY A 87 -1.59 -4.42 3.57
N ALA A 88 -1.56 -5.75 3.52
CA ALA A 88 -0.48 -6.55 4.08
C ALA A 88 0.79 -6.44 3.23
N LEU A 89 1.91 -6.20 3.90
CA LEU A 89 3.23 -6.15 3.31
C LEU A 89 4.13 -7.15 4.02
N VAL A 90 4.87 -7.93 3.25
CA VAL A 90 5.76 -8.97 3.75
C VAL A 90 7.12 -8.84 3.07
N LEU A 91 8.18 -8.90 3.87
CA LEU A 91 9.56 -9.04 3.44
C LEU A 91 10.12 -10.33 4.04
N VAL A 92 10.65 -11.21 3.19
CA VAL A 92 11.35 -12.43 3.58
C VAL A 92 12.81 -12.31 3.18
N ILE A 93 13.71 -12.62 4.10
CA ILE A 93 15.16 -12.63 3.91
C ILE A 93 15.64 -14.06 4.07
N LYS A 94 16.17 -14.66 3.01
CA LYS A 94 16.63 -16.05 3.05
C LYS A 94 18.00 -16.18 3.72
N SER A 95 18.21 -17.24 4.48
CA SER A 95 19.49 -17.64 5.09
C SER A 95 20.26 -16.45 5.70
N LEU A 96 19.81 -15.96 6.85
CA LEU A 96 20.37 -14.79 7.53
C LEU A 96 21.86 -14.91 7.81
N THR A 97 22.57 -13.83 7.53
CA THR A 97 23.99 -13.64 7.81
C THR A 97 24.21 -12.32 8.56
N GLU A 98 25.39 -12.12 9.13
CA GLU A 98 25.75 -10.86 9.80
C GLU A 98 25.64 -9.64 8.87
N ARG A 99 25.76 -9.84 7.55
CA ARG A 99 25.61 -8.78 6.54
C ARG A 99 24.15 -8.32 6.36
N ASP A 100 23.21 -9.16 6.77
CA ASP A 100 21.78 -8.87 6.67
C ASP A 100 21.29 -8.06 7.87
N LEU A 101 22.10 -7.92 8.93
CA LEU A 101 21.80 -7.01 10.03
C LEU A 101 21.78 -5.57 9.50
N GLY A 102 20.80 -4.77 9.93
CA GLY A 102 20.64 -3.40 9.49
C GLY A 102 19.24 -2.84 9.73
N HIS A 103 19.01 -1.63 9.24
CA HIS A 103 17.72 -0.98 9.29
C HIS A 103 16.93 -1.29 8.01
N TYR A 104 15.72 -1.83 8.18
CA TYR A 104 14.80 -2.11 7.08
C TYR A 104 13.65 -1.12 7.11
N GLU A 105 13.45 -0.46 5.97
CA GLU A 105 12.38 0.51 5.78
C GLU A 105 11.70 0.27 4.43
N PHE A 106 10.51 0.81 4.26
CA PHE A 106 9.85 0.82 2.97
C PHE A 106 9.25 2.20 2.72
N THR A 107 9.18 2.58 1.46
CA THR A 107 8.61 3.87 1.05
C THR A 107 7.53 3.66 0.00
N GLU A 108 6.54 4.55 -0.02
CA GLU A 108 5.57 4.59 -1.10
C GLU A 108 6.29 5.03 -2.38
N GLN A 109 6.22 4.18 -3.40
CA GLN A 109 6.57 4.57 -4.74
C GLN A 109 5.49 5.51 -5.24
N GLU A 110 5.85 6.79 -5.37
CA GLU A 110 4.96 7.84 -5.87
C GLU A 110 4.29 7.36 -7.17
N THR A 111 2.98 7.09 -7.06
CA THR A 111 2.17 6.84 -8.25
C THR A 111 1.95 8.20 -8.89
N ARG A 112 2.15 8.28 -10.21
CA ARG A 112 1.90 9.49 -11.02
C ARG A 112 0.40 9.83 -11.09
N LEU A 113 -0.29 9.87 -9.96
CA LEU A 113 -1.63 10.41 -9.87
C LEU A 113 -1.48 11.93 -9.76
N PRO A 114 -2.07 12.71 -10.69
CA PRO A 114 -1.99 14.15 -10.60
C PRO A 114 -2.63 14.59 -9.28
N LYS A 115 -1.86 15.30 -8.45
CA LYS A 115 -2.38 16.05 -7.30
C LYS A 115 -3.44 17.00 -7.86
N LYS A 116 -4.72 16.65 -7.74
CA LYS A 116 -5.81 17.55 -8.16
C LYS A 116 -5.91 18.66 -7.13
N THR A 117 -5.31 19.81 -7.44
CA THR A 117 -5.63 21.08 -6.82
C THR A 117 -7.09 21.39 -7.10
N ILE A 118 -7.93 21.41 -6.08
CA ILE A 118 -9.27 22.03 -6.15
C ILE A 118 -9.04 23.50 -5.83
N ILE A 119 -9.08 24.36 -6.85
CA ILE A 119 -9.21 25.79 -6.67
C ILE A 119 -10.71 26.03 -6.48
N MET A 120 -11.11 26.50 -5.29
CA MET A 120 -12.48 26.98 -5.04
C MET A 120 -12.71 28.32 -5.71
#